data_AF-A0A920HZB9-F1
#
_entry.id   AF-A0A920HZB9-F1
#
_cell.length_a   1.000
_cell.length_b   1.000
_cell.length_c   1.000
_cell.angle_alpha   90.00
_cell.angle_beta   90.00
_cell.angle_gamma   90.00
#
_symmetry.space_group_name_H-M   'P 1'
#
loop_
_entity.id
_entity.type
_entity.pdbx_description
1 polymer ?
#
loop_
_entity_poly.entity_id
_entity_poly.type
_entity_poly.pdbx_seq_one_letter_code
_entity_poly.pdbx_strand_id
1 'polypeptide(L)'
;MALNPYFLQGSQAEQRLVQDLVNEQLKIYGVEVTYIPRKYVNQQSIIEEVQSSKFDDNFSIEAYVNTYEGYAGAGDVLTKFGMSLRDEVTLTISKERFEDFISPFMSADEDIDLSSRPREGDLVFFPLGQRLFEVKFVEHEDPFYQLGKNYVYQLKCELFEYEDEVIDTSIDEIDTQVDDVGYITSLQLVGVGRTATATALINTGYIQEIFLNNDGFNYTSAPIVSISTSPSNLPNSDATAVAFTTERAGMKSVEKILLTNAGFGYTETPTITITGGGGSGAAATCSIEKTFNGVVRFIITDNGIGFGTVPIVTVAQPGSGTTAVGIASLGAAGEFNQVNSIFVQNAGRGYSSAPVVTIANPETMSGIGTYQFNEVVQGMRSGTQARVKSWDYDTLILQVSNVGIGTTTTGFFPGEDIKGLTSGALFSVTTYNKDDTTDKYNEGDIFESEADLLIDFSESNPFGSF
;
A
#
# COMPACT_ATOMS: atom_id res chain seq x y z
N MET A 1 -9.69 -0.81 -75.68
CA MET A 1 -10.11 -1.31 -74.36
C MET A 1 -9.00 -0.96 -73.38
N ALA A 2 -9.32 -0.24 -72.30
CA ALA A 2 -8.31 0.25 -71.36
C ALA A 2 -7.93 -0.77 -70.26
N LEU A 3 -8.69 -1.86 -70.13
CA LEU A 3 -8.48 -2.91 -69.12
C LEU A 3 -8.31 -4.28 -69.79
N ASN A 4 -7.59 -5.18 -69.10
CA ASN A 4 -7.25 -6.51 -69.60
C ASN A 4 -8.51 -7.40 -69.74
N PRO A 5 -8.83 -7.90 -70.95
CA PRO A 5 -10.03 -8.73 -71.20
C PRO A 5 -10.05 -10.07 -70.46
N TYR A 6 -8.90 -10.55 -69.97
CA TYR A 6 -8.78 -11.83 -69.26
C TYR A 6 -9.07 -11.73 -67.76
N PHE A 7 -9.23 -10.52 -67.23
CA PHE A 7 -9.60 -10.29 -65.83
C PHE A 7 -11.00 -9.71 -65.76
N LEU A 8 -11.88 -10.37 -65.02
CA LEU A 8 -13.28 -9.98 -64.85
C LEU A 8 -13.45 -8.91 -63.77
N GLN A 9 -12.36 -8.52 -63.11
CA GLN A 9 -12.29 -7.42 -62.13
C GLN A 9 -13.29 -7.61 -60.97
N GLY A 10 -13.40 -8.83 -60.43
CA GLY A 10 -14.30 -9.11 -59.30
C GLY A 10 -14.84 -10.53 -59.19
N SER A 11 -14.29 -11.50 -59.92
CA SER A 11 -14.71 -12.90 -59.75
C SER A 11 -14.20 -13.48 -58.42
N GLN A 12 -14.95 -14.42 -57.83
CA GLN A 12 -14.57 -15.02 -56.53
C GLN A 12 -13.19 -15.70 -56.57
N ALA A 13 -12.78 -16.25 -57.72
CA ALA A 13 -11.47 -16.88 -57.87
C ALA A 13 -10.33 -15.85 -57.86
N GLU A 14 -10.52 -14.69 -58.50
CA GLU A 14 -9.55 -13.58 -58.45
C GLU A 14 -9.45 -13.01 -57.03
N GLN A 15 -10.59 -12.82 -56.36
CA GLN A 15 -10.62 -12.31 -54.98
C GLN A 15 -9.88 -13.24 -54.00
N ARG A 16 -10.08 -14.56 -54.12
CA ARG A 16 -9.34 -15.55 -53.31
C ARG A 16 -7.85 -15.55 -53.60
N LEU A 17 -7.47 -15.52 -54.87
CA LEU A 17 -6.06 -15.46 -55.24
C LEU A 17 -5.36 -14.23 -54.65
N VAL A 18 -6.02 -13.06 -54.66
CA VAL A 18 -5.47 -11.86 -54.05
C VAL A 18 -5.36 -12.01 -52.53
N GLN A 19 -6.36 -12.56 -51.86
CA GLN A 19 -6.29 -12.84 -50.42
C GLN A 19 -5.15 -13.81 -50.08
N ASP A 20 -4.99 -14.89 -50.85
CA ASP A 20 -3.91 -15.86 -50.66
C ASP A 20 -2.53 -15.21 -50.82
N LEU A 21 -2.37 -14.34 -51.82
CA LEU A 21 -1.13 -13.58 -52.04
C LEU A 21 -0.85 -12.61 -50.89
N VAL A 22 -1.87 -11.94 -50.35
CA VAL A 22 -1.74 -11.06 -49.17
C VAL A 22 -1.30 -11.88 -47.96
N ASN A 23 -1.95 -13.02 -47.70
CA ASN A 23 -1.59 -13.89 -46.58
C ASN A 23 -0.13 -14.38 -46.69
N GLU A 24 0.27 -14.80 -47.89
CA GLU A 24 1.65 -15.24 -48.14
C GLU A 24 2.65 -14.08 -47.99
N GLN A 25 2.31 -12.89 -48.48
CA GLN A 25 3.14 -11.69 -48.31
C GLN A 25 3.36 -11.36 -46.83
N LEU A 26 2.29 -11.38 -46.02
CA LEU A 26 2.38 -11.12 -44.58
C LEU A 26 3.19 -12.19 -43.85
N LYS A 27 3.12 -13.45 -44.27
CA LYS A 27 3.95 -14.53 -43.70
C LYS A 27 5.43 -14.43 -44.05
N ILE A 28 5.76 -13.92 -45.24
CA ILE A 28 7.16 -13.78 -45.69
C ILE A 28 7.81 -12.52 -45.12
N TYR A 29 7.10 -11.39 -45.12
CA TYR A 29 7.67 -10.07 -44.82
C TYR A 29 7.14 -9.44 -43.53
N GLY A 30 6.11 -10.03 -42.91
CA GLY A 30 5.58 -9.57 -41.64
C GLY A 30 6.39 -10.05 -40.44
N VAL A 31 6.01 -9.54 -39.28
CA VAL A 31 6.48 -9.96 -37.96
C VAL A 31 5.32 -10.61 -37.21
N GLU A 32 5.63 -11.53 -36.32
CA GLU A 32 4.65 -12.10 -35.40
C GLU A 32 4.39 -11.10 -34.27
N VAL A 33 3.11 -10.77 -34.07
CA VAL A 33 2.63 -9.91 -32.98
C VAL A 33 1.55 -10.63 -32.19
N THR A 34 1.42 -10.30 -30.92
CA THR A 34 0.35 -10.83 -30.08
C THR A 34 -0.76 -9.78 -29.97
N TYR A 35 -1.92 -10.12 -30.50
CA TYR A 35 -3.14 -9.34 -30.40
C TYR A 35 -3.91 -9.72 -29.14
N ILE A 36 -4.31 -8.71 -28.37
CA ILE A 36 -4.92 -8.85 -27.04
C ILE A 36 -6.21 -8.02 -27.07
N PRO A 37 -7.39 -8.65 -27.14
CA PRO A 37 -8.65 -7.93 -27.19
C PRO A 37 -9.00 -7.31 -25.83
N ARG A 38 -9.60 -6.11 -25.86
CA ARG A 38 -10.10 -5.45 -24.67
C ARG A 38 -11.44 -6.03 -24.24
N LYS A 39 -11.56 -6.42 -22.97
CA LYS A 39 -12.83 -6.80 -22.32
C LYS A 39 -13.26 -5.74 -21.32
N TYR A 40 -14.56 -5.51 -21.22
CA TYR A 40 -15.11 -4.56 -20.24
C TYR A 40 -15.64 -5.27 -19.01
N VAL A 41 -15.24 -4.79 -17.84
CA VAL A 41 -15.73 -5.30 -16.57
C VAL A 41 -16.65 -4.26 -15.94
N ASN A 42 -17.86 -4.69 -15.54
CA ASN A 42 -18.86 -3.89 -14.83
C ASN A 42 -19.39 -2.65 -15.60
N GLN A 43 -20.06 -2.86 -16.75
CA GLN A 43 -20.88 -1.80 -17.37
C GLN A 43 -22.16 -1.59 -16.54
N GLN A 44 -22.35 -0.41 -15.93
CA GLN A 44 -23.65 -0.10 -15.30
C GLN A 44 -24.68 0.23 -16.38
N SER A 45 -25.87 -0.34 -16.28
CA SER A 45 -26.91 -0.24 -17.32
C SER A 45 -27.60 1.13 -17.44
N ILE A 46 -27.29 2.09 -16.55
CA ILE A 46 -28.01 3.38 -16.43
C ILE A 46 -27.17 4.54 -16.99
N ILE A 47 -25.85 4.44 -16.88
CA ILE A 47 -24.86 5.31 -17.52
C ILE A 47 -23.83 4.34 -18.05
N GLU A 48 -23.66 4.25 -19.37
CA GLU A 48 -22.70 3.37 -20.06
C GLU A 48 -21.23 3.79 -19.79
N GLU A 49 -20.91 4.03 -18.52
CA GLU A 49 -19.59 4.36 -18.03
C GLU A 49 -18.86 3.06 -17.70
N VAL A 50 -17.75 2.86 -18.39
CA VAL A 50 -16.86 1.72 -18.17
C VAL A 50 -16.04 2.01 -16.92
N GLN A 51 -16.18 1.19 -15.88
CA GLN A 51 -15.42 1.37 -14.64
C GLN A 51 -14.05 0.67 -14.65
N SER A 52 -13.87 -0.38 -15.45
CA SER A 52 -12.59 -1.09 -15.52
C SER A 52 -12.48 -1.90 -16.82
N SER A 53 -11.27 -1.94 -17.40
CA SER A 53 -10.94 -2.80 -18.55
C SER A 53 -10.02 -3.93 -18.14
N LYS A 54 -10.19 -5.09 -18.78
CA LYS A 54 -9.39 -6.29 -18.55
C LYS A 54 -8.85 -6.83 -19.88
N PHE A 55 -7.63 -7.33 -19.84
CA PHE A 55 -6.92 -7.95 -20.96
C PHE A 55 -6.39 -9.32 -20.51
N ASP A 56 -7.09 -10.41 -20.83
CA ASP A 56 -6.75 -11.77 -20.37
C ASP A 56 -6.57 -12.81 -21.49
N ASP A 57 -6.94 -12.47 -22.73
CA ASP A 57 -6.74 -13.33 -23.89
C ASP A 57 -5.53 -12.88 -24.72
N ASN A 58 -4.88 -13.83 -25.38
CA ASN A 58 -3.81 -13.56 -26.32
C ASN A 58 -3.99 -14.36 -27.62
N PHE A 59 -3.75 -13.71 -28.76
CA PHE A 59 -3.82 -14.32 -30.08
C PHE A 59 -2.61 -13.91 -30.92
N SER A 60 -1.79 -14.86 -31.35
CA SER A 60 -0.65 -14.56 -32.22
C SER A 60 -1.09 -14.43 -33.68
N ILE A 61 -0.69 -13.35 -34.36
CA ILE A 61 -1.04 -13.06 -35.75
C ILE A 61 0.13 -12.42 -36.50
N GLU A 62 0.21 -12.67 -37.80
CA GLU A 62 1.20 -12.06 -38.67
C GLU A 62 0.80 -10.62 -39.04
N ALA A 63 1.66 -9.64 -38.74
CA ALA A 63 1.45 -8.23 -39.05
C ALA A 63 2.63 -7.64 -39.83
N TYR A 64 2.34 -6.81 -40.84
CA TYR A 64 3.36 -6.05 -41.55
C TYR A 64 3.47 -4.64 -40.98
N VAL A 65 4.68 -4.24 -40.61
CA VAL A 65 4.97 -2.90 -40.09
C VAL A 65 5.19 -1.95 -41.26
N ASN A 66 4.26 -1.04 -41.49
CA ASN A 66 4.34 -0.08 -42.61
C ASN A 66 5.41 0.99 -42.39
N THR A 67 5.68 1.35 -41.14
CA THR A 67 6.66 2.36 -40.74
C THR A 67 8.05 1.74 -40.57
N TYR A 68 8.72 1.40 -41.67
CA TYR A 68 10.08 0.81 -41.66
C TYR A 68 11.20 1.87 -41.49
N GLU A 69 10.96 3.15 -41.78
CA GLU A 69 11.98 4.22 -41.76
C GLU A 69 12.18 4.92 -40.40
N GLY A 70 11.70 4.32 -39.31
CA GLY A 70 11.68 4.93 -37.98
C GLY A 70 10.31 5.49 -37.66
N TYR A 71 9.93 5.42 -36.39
CA TYR A 71 8.66 5.88 -35.83
C TYR A 71 8.19 7.18 -36.50
N ALA A 72 7.18 7.06 -37.36
CA ALA A 72 6.56 8.19 -38.02
C ALA A 72 5.40 8.71 -37.15
N GLY A 73 5.69 8.99 -35.88
CA GLY A 73 4.86 9.83 -35.03
C GLY A 73 5.23 11.30 -35.23
N ALA A 74 4.43 12.23 -34.69
CA ALA A 74 4.62 13.68 -34.83
C ALA A 74 5.94 14.26 -34.24
N GLY A 75 6.92 13.43 -33.85
CA GLY A 75 8.07 13.85 -33.06
C GLY A 75 7.65 14.37 -31.68
N ASP A 76 8.58 14.98 -30.95
CA ASP A 76 8.29 15.66 -29.69
C ASP A 76 7.25 16.77 -29.91
N VAL A 77 6.00 16.52 -29.52
CA VAL A 77 4.97 17.55 -29.51
C VAL A 77 5.07 18.27 -28.16
N LEU A 78 5.61 19.49 -28.19
CA LEU A 78 5.56 20.40 -27.05
C LEU A 78 4.12 20.88 -26.86
N THR A 79 3.45 20.35 -25.84
CA THR A 79 2.16 20.85 -25.36
C THR A 79 2.40 21.92 -24.28
N LYS A 80 1.34 22.65 -23.90
CA LYS A 80 1.40 23.63 -22.80
C LYS A 80 1.78 23.00 -21.44
N PHE A 81 1.80 21.67 -21.35
CA PHE A 81 2.09 20.89 -20.15
C PHE A 81 3.43 20.13 -20.21
N GLY A 82 4.16 20.17 -21.33
CA GLY A 82 5.44 19.46 -21.47
C GLY A 82 5.64 18.80 -22.83
N MET A 83 6.76 18.11 -22.95
CA MET A 83 7.19 17.34 -24.13
C MET A 83 6.53 15.95 -24.08
N SER A 84 5.65 15.63 -25.04
CA SER A 84 5.03 14.30 -25.16
C SER A 84 5.67 13.56 -26.33
N LEU A 85 6.35 12.46 -26.04
CA LEU A 85 6.79 11.49 -27.04
C LEU A 85 5.60 10.56 -27.34
N ARG A 86 4.99 10.73 -28.51
CA ARG A 86 3.96 9.80 -29.01
C ARG A 86 4.57 8.96 -30.12
N ASP A 87 5.01 7.76 -29.75
CA ASP A 87 5.45 6.75 -30.70
C ASP A 87 4.21 6.12 -31.36
N GLU A 88 3.97 6.43 -32.64
CA GLU A 88 2.92 5.84 -33.47
C GLU A 88 3.50 4.74 -34.37
N VAL A 89 2.77 3.63 -34.53
CA VAL A 89 3.08 2.55 -35.46
C VAL A 89 1.85 2.21 -36.29
N THR A 90 2.04 2.04 -37.60
CA THR A 90 0.97 1.57 -38.49
C THR A 90 1.22 0.12 -38.90
N LEU A 91 0.26 -0.75 -38.61
CA LEU A 91 0.32 -2.17 -38.88
C LEU A 91 -0.70 -2.57 -39.93
N THR A 92 -0.35 -3.56 -40.74
CA THR A 92 -1.29 -4.19 -41.68
C THR A 92 -1.41 -5.67 -41.37
N ILE A 93 -2.63 -6.12 -41.10
CA ILE A 93 -2.96 -7.53 -40.81
C ILE A 93 -3.92 -8.09 -41.86
N SER A 94 -3.92 -9.42 -42.03
CA SER A 94 -4.85 -10.09 -42.94
C SER A 94 -6.26 -10.10 -42.37
N LYS A 95 -7.23 -9.70 -43.20
CA LYS A 95 -8.65 -9.75 -42.85
C LYS A 95 -9.15 -11.18 -42.67
N GLU A 96 -8.84 -12.07 -43.61
CA GLU A 96 -9.27 -13.47 -43.56
C GLU A 96 -8.71 -14.17 -42.33
N ARG A 97 -7.42 -13.94 -42.00
CA ARG A 97 -6.79 -14.56 -40.83
C ARG A 97 -7.45 -14.10 -39.54
N PHE A 98 -7.78 -12.81 -39.42
CA PHE A 98 -8.48 -12.30 -38.26
C PHE A 98 -9.89 -12.90 -38.14
N GLU A 99 -10.66 -12.89 -39.22
CA GLU A 99 -12.04 -13.41 -39.26
C GLU A 99 -12.11 -14.93 -39.01
N ASP A 100 -11.12 -15.70 -39.47
CA ASP A 100 -11.12 -17.16 -39.33
C ASP A 100 -10.51 -17.65 -38.00
N PHE A 101 -9.51 -16.94 -37.46
CA PHE A 101 -8.73 -17.42 -36.31
C PHE A 101 -8.98 -16.68 -35.01
N ILE A 102 -9.43 -15.42 -35.04
CA ILE A 102 -9.59 -14.60 -33.82
C ILE A 102 -11.09 -14.34 -33.56
N SER A 103 -11.81 -13.90 -34.58
CA SER A 103 -13.25 -13.59 -34.49
C SER A 103 -14.10 -14.69 -33.87
N PRO A 104 -13.90 -16.00 -34.16
CA PRO A 104 -14.73 -17.05 -33.57
C PRO A 104 -14.57 -17.15 -32.05
N PHE A 105 -13.36 -16.93 -31.53
CA PHE A 105 -13.09 -16.95 -30.09
C PHE A 105 -13.65 -15.69 -29.41
N MET A 106 -13.49 -14.52 -30.04
CA MET A 106 -14.07 -13.28 -29.55
C MET A 106 -15.60 -13.33 -29.51
N SER A 107 -16.24 -13.99 -30.49
CA SER A 107 -17.70 -14.11 -30.55
C SER A 107 -18.30 -15.04 -29.50
N ALA A 108 -17.47 -15.88 -28.87
CA ALA A 108 -17.90 -16.77 -27.80
C ALA A 108 -17.88 -16.10 -26.42
N ASP A 109 -17.24 -14.94 -26.31
CA ASP A 109 -17.13 -14.18 -25.07
C ASP A 109 -18.23 -13.09 -25.02
N GLU A 110 -18.96 -13.03 -23.91
CA GLU A 110 -20.05 -12.07 -23.70
C GLU A 110 -19.52 -10.67 -23.34
N ASP A 111 -18.26 -10.56 -22.91
CA ASP A 111 -17.63 -9.29 -22.47
C ASP A 111 -17.03 -8.49 -23.64
N ILE A 112 -17.19 -8.97 -24.89
CA ILE A 112 -16.67 -8.35 -26.12
C ILE A 112 -17.83 -7.92 -27.04
N ASP A 113 -18.04 -6.60 -27.20
CA ASP A 113 -19.16 -6.09 -28.02
C ASP A 113 -18.98 -6.29 -29.54
N LEU A 114 -17.74 -6.31 -30.03
CA LEU A 114 -17.43 -6.34 -31.46
C LEU A 114 -16.35 -7.39 -31.75
N SER A 115 -16.77 -8.51 -32.33
CA SER A 115 -15.89 -9.62 -32.68
C SER A 115 -15.55 -9.71 -34.17
N SER A 116 -16.25 -8.97 -35.03
CA SER A 116 -16.12 -9.11 -36.49
C SER A 116 -14.89 -8.43 -37.11
N ARG A 117 -14.20 -7.57 -36.36
CA ARG A 117 -12.99 -6.86 -36.77
C ARG A 117 -12.20 -6.41 -35.54
N PRO A 118 -10.92 -6.04 -35.70
CA PRO A 118 -10.20 -5.37 -34.63
C PRO A 118 -10.93 -4.11 -34.17
N ARG A 119 -10.87 -3.83 -32.87
CA ARG A 119 -11.52 -2.70 -32.23
C ARG A 119 -10.48 -1.66 -31.80
N GLU A 120 -10.93 -0.42 -31.71
CA GLU A 120 -10.20 0.64 -31.03
C GLU A 120 -10.14 0.34 -29.53
N GLY A 121 -8.95 0.48 -28.94
CA GLY A 121 -8.64 0.16 -27.56
C GLY A 121 -8.10 -1.26 -27.33
N ASP A 122 -7.99 -2.10 -28.36
CA ASP A 122 -7.30 -3.39 -28.25
C ASP A 122 -5.78 -3.19 -28.21
N LEU A 123 -5.06 -4.13 -27.61
CA LEU A 123 -3.61 -4.07 -27.47
C LEU A 123 -2.89 -4.99 -28.46
N VAL A 124 -1.72 -4.55 -28.90
CA VAL A 124 -0.80 -5.31 -29.74
C VAL A 124 0.58 -5.31 -29.09
N PHE A 125 1.10 -6.48 -28.77
CA PHE A 125 2.43 -6.65 -28.19
C PHE A 125 3.45 -7.04 -29.26
N PHE A 126 4.62 -6.38 -29.22
CA PHE A 126 5.77 -6.68 -30.07
C PHE A 126 6.87 -7.40 -29.29
N PRO A 127 7.18 -8.67 -29.61
CA PRO A 127 8.19 -9.46 -28.91
C PRO A 127 9.60 -8.84 -28.96
N LEU A 128 9.98 -8.28 -30.12
CA LEU A 128 11.33 -7.72 -30.33
C LEU A 128 11.57 -6.39 -29.61
N GLY A 129 10.48 -5.65 -29.32
CA GLY A 129 10.55 -4.35 -28.66
C GLY A 129 10.09 -4.37 -27.20
N GLN A 130 9.48 -5.48 -26.75
CA GLN A 130 8.80 -5.59 -25.46
C GLN A 130 7.87 -4.40 -25.16
N ARG A 131 7.15 -3.92 -26.18
CA ARG A 131 6.25 -2.76 -26.07
C ARG A 131 4.82 -3.16 -26.41
N LEU A 132 3.89 -2.61 -25.65
CA LEU A 132 2.44 -2.67 -25.87
C LEU A 132 1.99 -1.42 -26.61
N PHE A 133 1.21 -1.61 -27.68
CA PHE A 133 0.60 -0.54 -28.44
C PHE A 133 -0.92 -0.68 -28.42
N GLU A 134 -1.62 0.42 -28.21
CA GLU A 134 -3.07 0.49 -28.26
C GLU A 134 -3.55 0.88 -29.65
N VAL A 135 -4.51 0.13 -30.19
CA VAL A 135 -5.16 0.44 -31.47
C VAL A 135 -6.04 1.68 -31.30
N LYS A 136 -5.65 2.82 -31.86
CA LYS A 136 -6.45 4.05 -31.84
C LYS A 136 -7.47 4.11 -32.96
N PHE A 137 -7.13 3.53 -34.12
CA PHE A 137 -8.01 3.57 -35.28
C PHE A 137 -7.81 2.37 -36.20
N VAL A 138 -8.93 1.81 -36.69
CA VAL A 138 -8.95 0.67 -37.60
C VAL A 138 -9.46 1.09 -38.97
N GLU A 139 -8.53 1.22 -39.91
CA GLU A 139 -8.83 1.45 -41.31
C GLU A 139 -9.29 0.16 -41.98
N HIS A 140 -10.52 0.22 -42.50
CA HIS A 140 -11.21 -0.90 -43.14
C HIS A 140 -11.59 -0.60 -44.59
N GLU A 141 -11.20 0.57 -45.11
CA GLU A 141 -11.49 1.01 -46.49
C GLU A 141 -10.23 1.21 -47.36
N ASP A 142 -9.02 1.22 -46.77
CA ASP A 142 -7.74 1.35 -47.47
C ASP A 142 -6.91 0.05 -47.33
N PRO A 143 -6.22 -0.45 -48.38
CA PRO A 143 -6.19 -0.03 -49.77
C PRO A 143 -7.56 -0.16 -50.47
N PHE A 144 -7.96 0.88 -51.20
CA PHE A 144 -9.27 0.98 -51.85
C PHE A 144 -9.65 -0.27 -52.66
N TYR A 145 -10.65 -1.01 -52.16
CA TYR A 145 -11.37 -2.16 -52.74
C TYR A 145 -10.80 -2.74 -54.05
N GLN A 146 -9.62 -3.36 -53.99
CA GLN A 146 -9.07 -4.06 -55.15
C GLN A 146 -10.03 -5.22 -55.52
N LEU A 147 -10.57 -5.23 -56.74
CA LEU A 147 -11.57 -6.22 -57.17
C LEU A 147 -12.87 -6.22 -56.32
N GLY A 148 -13.23 -5.09 -55.69
CA GLY A 148 -14.51 -4.90 -55.00
C GLY A 148 -14.59 -5.40 -53.55
N LYS A 149 -13.47 -5.79 -52.93
CA LYS A 149 -13.38 -6.15 -51.50
C LYS A 149 -12.07 -5.64 -50.90
N ASN A 150 -12.05 -5.44 -49.58
CA ASN A 150 -10.83 -5.23 -48.82
C ASN A 150 -10.33 -6.58 -48.27
N TYR A 151 -9.01 -6.78 -48.28
CA TYR A 151 -8.32 -8.02 -47.89
C TYR A 151 -7.42 -7.84 -46.66
N VAL A 152 -7.25 -6.60 -46.19
CA VAL A 152 -6.42 -6.25 -45.04
C VAL A 152 -7.13 -5.30 -44.10
N TYR A 153 -6.74 -5.30 -42.83
CA TYR A 153 -7.01 -4.21 -41.90
C TYR A 153 -5.73 -3.44 -41.67
N GLN A 154 -5.82 -2.11 -41.69
CA GLN A 154 -4.71 -1.26 -41.28
C GLN A 154 -5.01 -0.66 -39.91
N LEU A 155 -4.14 -0.95 -38.94
CA LEU A 155 -4.26 -0.51 -37.56
C LEU A 155 -3.28 0.64 -37.35
N LYS A 156 -3.80 1.78 -36.88
CA LYS A 156 -2.98 2.86 -36.33
C LYS A 156 -2.92 2.67 -34.83
N CYS A 157 -1.72 2.42 -34.33
CA CYS A 157 -1.49 2.14 -32.93
C CYS A 157 -0.56 3.19 -32.32
N GLU A 158 -0.84 3.58 -31.09
CA GLU A 158 0.02 4.42 -30.26
C GLU A 158 0.62 3.58 -29.13
N LEU A 159 1.76 3.98 -28.58
CA LEU A 159 2.29 3.34 -27.36
C LEU A 159 1.21 3.37 -26.26
N PHE A 160 0.94 2.21 -25.66
CA PHE A 160 -0.08 2.13 -24.61
C PHE A 160 0.43 2.82 -23.34
N GLU A 161 -0.38 3.75 -22.82
CA GLU A 161 -0.17 4.38 -21.52
C GLU A 161 -1.05 3.65 -20.50
N TYR A 162 -0.43 3.14 -19.44
CA TYR A 162 -1.12 2.39 -18.40
C TYR A 162 -1.85 3.33 -17.45
N GLU A 163 -3.11 3.02 -17.12
CA GLU A 163 -3.83 3.66 -16.03
C GLU A 163 -4.08 2.64 -14.90
N ASP A 164 -5.26 2.01 -14.88
CA ASP A 164 -5.70 1.08 -13.84
C ASP A 164 -6.18 -0.28 -14.41
N GLU A 165 -5.87 -0.57 -15.68
CA GLU A 165 -6.30 -1.79 -16.36
C GLU A 165 -5.61 -3.05 -15.84
N VAL A 166 -6.36 -4.15 -15.83
CA VAL A 166 -5.83 -5.47 -15.44
C VAL A 166 -5.36 -6.19 -16.69
N ILE A 167 -4.05 -6.43 -16.79
CA ILE A 167 -3.42 -7.26 -17.82
C ILE A 167 -2.97 -8.57 -17.17
N ASP A 168 -3.49 -9.69 -17.66
CA ASP A 168 -3.21 -11.04 -17.18
C ASP A 168 -3.31 -12.02 -18.35
N THR A 169 -2.35 -11.90 -19.27
CA THR A 169 -2.39 -12.58 -20.57
C THR A 169 -1.86 -14.01 -20.52
N SER A 170 -1.39 -14.48 -19.36
CA SER A 170 -0.67 -15.75 -19.14
C SER A 170 0.69 -15.86 -19.82
N ILE A 171 1.20 -14.75 -20.36
CA ILE A 171 2.52 -14.66 -20.98
C ILE A 171 3.38 -13.76 -20.10
N ASP A 172 4.35 -14.36 -19.41
CA ASP A 172 5.24 -13.67 -18.47
C ASP A 172 5.89 -12.41 -19.09
N GLU A 173 6.30 -12.47 -20.37
CA GLU A 173 6.93 -11.32 -21.04
C GLU A 173 6.00 -10.12 -21.25
N ILE A 174 4.68 -10.34 -21.30
CA ILE A 174 3.67 -9.30 -21.46
C ILE A 174 3.25 -8.79 -20.08
N ASP A 175 3.01 -9.73 -19.16
CA ASP A 175 2.55 -9.40 -17.81
C ASP A 175 3.65 -8.64 -17.02
N THR A 176 4.93 -8.97 -17.22
CA THR A 176 6.07 -8.26 -16.60
C THR A 176 6.27 -6.83 -17.10
N GLN A 177 5.78 -6.45 -18.30
CA GLN A 177 5.84 -5.04 -18.73
C GLN A 177 4.90 -4.13 -17.92
N VAL A 178 4.01 -4.73 -17.13
CA VAL A 178 3.02 -4.06 -16.28
C VAL A 178 3.40 -4.14 -14.80
N ASP A 179 4.50 -4.82 -14.47
CA ASP A 179 4.94 -5.01 -13.08
C ASP A 179 5.49 -3.73 -12.46
N ASP A 180 6.14 -2.89 -13.27
CA ASP A 180 6.84 -1.69 -12.82
C ASP A 180 6.09 -0.37 -13.11
N VAL A 181 4.87 -0.43 -13.67
CA VAL A 181 4.13 0.77 -14.10
C VAL A 181 2.72 0.80 -13.53
N GLY A 182 2.38 1.87 -12.81
CA GLY A 182 1.09 2.10 -12.13
C GLY A 182 1.29 2.58 -10.68
N TYR A 183 0.19 2.92 -9.99
CA TYR A 183 0.27 3.32 -8.58
C TYR A 183 0.56 2.11 -7.68
N ILE A 184 1.84 1.93 -7.34
CA ILE A 184 2.31 0.84 -6.49
C ILE A 184 2.50 1.36 -5.07
N THR A 185 1.85 0.69 -4.12
CA THR A 185 1.98 0.97 -2.70
C THR A 185 2.82 -0.11 -2.03
N SER A 186 3.78 0.29 -1.19
CA SER A 186 4.62 -0.66 -0.44
C SER A 186 4.09 -0.87 0.98
N LEU A 187 3.86 -2.15 1.34
CA LEU A 187 3.45 -2.58 2.68
C LEU A 187 4.63 -3.27 3.37
N GLN A 188 5.05 -2.75 4.53
CA GLN A 188 6.01 -3.47 5.37
C GLN A 188 5.28 -4.45 6.25
N LEU A 189 5.56 -5.74 6.10
CA LEU A 189 4.86 -6.80 6.82
C LEU A 189 5.71 -7.38 7.96
N VAL A 190 5.04 -7.99 8.95
CA VAL A 190 5.70 -8.76 10.02
C VAL A 190 5.57 -10.25 9.73
N GLY A 191 6.72 -10.94 9.75
CA GLY A 191 6.81 -12.40 9.73
C GLY A 191 6.24 -13.00 11.01
N VAL A 192 7.01 -13.12 12.10
CA VAL A 192 6.53 -13.78 13.33
C VAL A 192 6.55 -12.79 14.48
N GLY A 193 5.36 -12.40 14.97
CA GLY A 193 5.27 -11.62 16.20
C GLY A 193 5.81 -12.39 17.39
N ARG A 194 6.55 -11.69 18.26
CA ARG A 194 7.09 -12.26 19.50
C ARG A 194 6.41 -11.57 20.67
N THR A 195 5.78 -12.35 21.54
CA THR A 195 5.15 -11.80 22.74
C THR A 195 6.19 -11.19 23.68
N ALA A 196 5.93 -9.96 24.13
CA ALA A 196 6.73 -9.29 25.13
C ALA A 196 6.65 -10.02 26.48
N THR A 197 7.73 -9.98 27.25
CA THR A 197 7.77 -10.56 28.61
C THR A 197 8.18 -9.50 29.62
N ALA A 198 7.58 -9.52 30.80
CA ALA A 198 7.92 -8.61 31.88
C ALA A 198 7.83 -9.28 33.25
N THR A 199 8.54 -8.71 34.21
CA THR A 199 8.51 -9.07 35.63
C THR A 199 8.09 -7.88 36.48
N ALA A 200 7.51 -8.13 37.64
CA ALA A 200 7.08 -7.08 38.58
C ALA A 200 8.01 -7.04 39.80
N LEU A 201 8.46 -5.85 40.18
CA LEU A 201 9.13 -5.60 41.45
C LEU A 201 8.08 -5.22 42.50
N ILE A 202 8.17 -5.81 43.70
CA ILE A 202 7.30 -5.47 44.82
C ILE A 202 8.08 -4.86 45.98
N ASN A 203 7.48 -3.88 46.67
CA ASN A 203 8.07 -3.25 47.85
C ASN A 203 6.98 -2.62 48.75
N THR A 204 7.36 -2.08 49.91
CA THR A 204 6.47 -1.35 50.84
C THR A 204 6.78 0.15 50.88
N GLY A 205 5.81 0.96 51.32
CA GLY A 205 5.98 2.41 51.38
C GLY A 205 6.03 3.05 49.98
N TYR A 206 5.13 2.66 49.09
CA TYR A 206 5.11 3.11 47.69
C TYR A 206 3.88 3.98 47.42
N ILE A 207 3.93 4.72 46.31
CA ILE A 207 2.75 5.42 45.78
C ILE A 207 1.79 4.42 45.15
N GLN A 208 0.59 4.29 45.71
CA GLN A 208 -0.39 3.34 45.20
C GLN A 208 -1.02 3.81 43.90
N GLU A 209 -1.44 5.08 43.84
CA GLU A 209 -2.11 5.68 42.69
C GLU A 209 -1.92 7.21 42.71
N ILE A 210 -1.85 7.81 41.53
CA ILE A 210 -1.85 9.27 41.35
C ILE A 210 -3.25 9.70 40.89
N PHE A 211 -3.80 10.70 41.57
CA PHE A 211 -5.07 11.32 41.24
C PHE A 211 -4.82 12.67 40.59
N LEU A 212 -5.27 12.83 39.34
CA LEU A 212 -5.29 14.13 38.67
C LEU A 212 -6.50 14.92 39.18
N ASN A 213 -6.24 16.04 39.85
CA ASN A 213 -7.30 16.90 40.42
C ASN A 213 -7.67 18.06 39.50
N ASN A 214 -6.74 18.47 38.63
CA ASN A 214 -6.96 19.47 37.60
C ASN A 214 -6.07 19.15 36.40
N ASP A 215 -6.67 19.11 35.23
CA ASP A 215 -6.04 18.75 33.95
C ASP A 215 -5.20 19.90 33.38
N GLY A 216 -5.43 21.13 33.85
CA GLY A 216 -4.84 22.35 33.32
C GLY A 216 -5.22 22.62 31.86
N PHE A 217 -4.56 23.60 31.24
CA PHE A 217 -4.84 24.02 29.87
C PHE A 217 -3.62 24.61 29.15
N ASN A 218 -3.71 24.69 27.82
CA ASN A 218 -2.72 25.29 26.90
C ASN A 218 -1.31 24.67 26.95
N TYR A 219 -1.21 23.35 27.15
CA TYR A 219 0.09 22.68 27.06
C TYR A 219 0.56 22.57 25.60
N THR A 220 1.74 23.10 25.28
CA THR A 220 2.37 22.95 23.96
C THR A 220 3.23 21.70 23.85
N SER A 221 3.70 21.18 24.99
CA SER A 221 4.43 19.91 25.13
C SER A 221 4.06 19.22 26.44
N ALA A 222 4.41 17.94 26.59
CA ALA A 222 4.12 17.19 27.82
C ALA A 222 4.82 17.83 29.03
N PRO A 223 4.10 18.14 30.12
CA PRO A 223 4.70 18.75 31.30
C PRO A 223 5.54 17.73 32.09
N ILE A 224 6.49 18.26 32.87
CA ILE A 224 7.37 17.49 33.75
C ILE A 224 6.64 17.26 35.08
N VAL A 225 6.53 16.00 35.50
CA VAL A 225 5.98 15.59 36.79
C VAL A 225 7.12 15.29 37.75
N SER A 226 7.31 16.15 38.75
CA SER A 226 8.30 15.96 39.82
C SER A 226 7.63 15.47 41.09
N ILE A 227 8.19 14.44 41.71
CA ILE A 227 7.71 13.87 42.98
C ILE A 227 8.81 14.05 44.03
N SER A 228 8.44 14.45 45.25
CA SER A 228 9.42 14.60 46.33
C SER A 228 10.13 13.28 46.66
N THR A 229 11.41 13.38 47.02
CA THR A 229 12.29 12.24 47.31
C THR A 229 11.79 11.37 48.46
N SER A 230 12.05 10.07 48.37
CA SER A 230 11.74 9.11 49.43
C SER A 230 12.65 9.31 50.65
N PRO A 231 12.13 9.25 51.89
CA PRO A 231 12.93 9.32 53.11
C PRO A 231 13.96 8.19 53.28
N SER A 232 13.84 7.10 52.50
CA SER A 232 14.70 5.93 52.65
C SER A 232 16.13 6.12 52.12
N ASN A 233 16.39 7.12 51.27
CA ASN A 233 17.69 7.41 50.67
C ASN A 233 18.38 6.19 50.01
N LEU A 234 17.60 5.23 49.51
CA LEU A 234 18.11 4.04 48.83
C LEU A 234 18.10 4.24 47.31
N PRO A 235 18.97 3.57 46.54
CA PRO A 235 18.92 3.64 45.09
C PRO A 235 17.54 3.21 44.55
N ASN A 236 16.98 3.99 43.62
CA ASN A 236 15.65 3.77 43.03
C ASN A 236 14.47 3.87 44.01
N SER A 237 14.67 4.44 45.21
CA SER A 237 13.57 4.66 46.16
C SER A 237 12.60 5.76 45.74
N ASP A 238 13.07 6.70 44.93
CA ASP A 238 12.27 7.83 44.48
C ASP A 238 11.25 7.40 43.44
N ALA A 239 10.01 7.87 43.61
CA ALA A 239 8.96 7.70 42.65
C ALA A 239 9.18 8.62 41.44
N THR A 240 8.89 8.10 40.25
CA THR A 240 8.96 8.84 38.99
C THR A 240 7.68 8.60 38.20
N ALA A 241 7.21 9.63 37.50
CA ALA A 241 5.98 9.59 36.73
C ALA A 241 6.11 10.40 35.43
N VAL A 242 5.23 10.11 34.49
CA VAL A 242 5.11 10.86 33.22
C VAL A 242 3.66 11.30 33.04
N ALA A 243 3.48 12.52 32.51
CA ALA A 243 2.18 13.05 32.15
C ALA A 243 1.89 12.75 30.68
N PHE A 244 0.66 12.31 30.41
CA PHE A 244 0.11 12.17 29.07
C PHE A 244 -0.84 13.33 28.81
N THR A 245 -0.66 14.03 27.69
CA THR A 245 -1.54 15.12 27.28
C THR A 245 -2.47 14.65 26.16
N THR A 246 -3.69 15.16 26.17
CA THR A 246 -4.66 14.97 25.09
C THR A 246 -5.04 16.31 24.48
N GLU A 247 -5.53 16.31 23.24
CA GLU A 247 -6.02 17.49 22.56
C GLU A 247 -7.50 17.33 22.25
N ARG A 248 -8.31 18.30 22.68
CA ARG A 248 -9.74 18.33 22.38
C ARG A 248 -10.15 19.74 21.99
N ALA A 249 -10.74 19.87 20.80
CA ALA A 249 -11.18 21.15 20.23
C ALA A 249 -10.06 22.22 20.19
N GLY A 250 -8.83 21.82 19.84
CA GLY A 250 -7.68 22.72 19.70
C GLY A 250 -7.02 23.15 21.02
N MET A 251 -7.46 22.60 22.17
CA MET A 251 -6.84 22.84 23.47
C MET A 251 -6.22 21.55 24.00
N LYS A 252 -4.95 21.64 24.40
CA LYS A 252 -4.19 20.54 25.02
C LYS A 252 -4.22 20.61 26.55
N SER A 253 -4.59 19.51 27.19
CA SER A 253 -4.65 19.34 28.65
C SER A 253 -4.00 18.02 29.08
N VAL A 254 -3.69 17.86 30.37
CA VAL A 254 -3.22 16.59 30.92
C VAL A 254 -4.39 15.61 30.99
N GLU A 255 -4.26 14.43 30.36
CA GLU A 255 -5.27 13.36 30.40
C GLU A 255 -5.08 12.46 31.62
N LYS A 256 -3.83 12.07 31.87
CA LYS A 256 -3.47 11.16 32.96
C LYS A 256 -2.00 11.27 33.30
N ILE A 257 -1.65 10.85 34.52
CA ILE A 257 -0.27 10.75 34.99
C ILE A 257 -0.05 9.30 35.42
N LEU A 258 0.96 8.65 34.84
CA LEU A 258 1.28 7.26 35.15
C LEU A 258 2.68 7.15 35.75
N LEU A 259 2.84 6.26 36.71
CA LEU A 259 4.11 6.04 37.40
C LEU A 259 5.04 5.18 36.53
N THR A 260 6.26 5.64 36.29
CA THR A 260 7.35 4.79 35.76
C THR A 260 8.04 4.02 36.88
N ASN A 261 8.04 4.58 38.08
CA ASN A 261 8.43 3.93 39.33
C ASN A 261 7.52 4.47 40.44
N ALA A 262 6.81 3.60 41.16
CA ALA A 262 6.02 3.99 42.32
C ALA A 262 6.89 4.38 43.54
N GLY A 263 8.19 4.13 43.45
CA GLY A 263 9.15 4.31 44.54
C GLY A 263 8.90 3.35 45.70
N PHE A 264 9.64 3.52 46.77
CA PHE A 264 9.46 2.76 48.01
C PHE A 264 10.03 3.52 49.22
N GLY A 265 9.63 3.13 50.44
CA GLY A 265 10.10 3.77 51.68
C GLY A 265 9.44 5.12 52.03
N TYR A 266 8.36 5.52 51.35
CA TYR A 266 7.55 6.68 51.72
C TYR A 266 6.78 6.45 53.03
N THR A 267 7.08 7.26 54.03
CA THR A 267 6.36 7.28 55.32
C THR A 267 5.29 8.35 55.39
N GLU A 268 5.41 9.39 54.55
CA GLU A 268 4.46 10.49 54.41
C GLU A 268 4.11 10.67 52.93
N THR A 269 2.93 11.22 52.63
CA THR A 269 2.47 11.40 51.25
C THR A 269 3.40 12.38 50.53
N PRO A 270 4.01 11.99 49.39
CA PRO A 270 4.92 12.86 48.68
C PRO A 270 4.18 14.01 47.98
N THR A 271 4.87 15.12 47.80
CA THR A 271 4.36 16.27 47.05
C THR A 271 4.60 16.06 45.56
N ILE A 272 3.56 16.24 44.74
CA ILE A 272 3.63 16.20 43.28
C ILE A 272 3.60 17.62 42.74
N THR A 273 4.58 17.96 41.91
CA THR A 273 4.71 19.27 41.26
C THR A 273 4.75 19.08 39.76
N ILE A 274 3.81 19.70 39.05
CA ILE A 274 3.72 19.65 37.58
C ILE A 274 4.20 20.99 37.04
N THR A 275 5.23 20.98 36.20
CA THR A 275 5.86 22.19 35.66
C THR A 275 6.28 22.00 34.21
N GLY A 276 6.53 23.10 33.48
CA GLY A 276 6.92 23.04 32.08
C GLY A 276 5.73 22.78 31.14
N GLY A 277 6.03 22.44 29.88
CA GLY A 277 5.01 22.15 28.88
C GLY A 277 4.26 23.36 28.32
N GLY A 278 4.60 24.59 28.72
CA GLY A 278 3.97 25.84 28.24
C GLY A 278 2.56 26.13 28.78
N GLY A 279 1.89 25.14 29.39
CA GLY A 279 0.56 25.25 29.97
C GLY A 279 0.55 25.64 31.45
N SER A 280 -0.65 25.74 32.03
CA SER A 280 -0.85 26.09 33.44
C SER A 280 -2.04 25.37 34.06
N GLY A 281 -2.03 25.29 35.39
CA GLY A 281 -3.18 24.86 36.19
C GLY A 281 -3.31 23.35 36.45
N ALA A 282 -2.40 22.51 35.97
CA ALA A 282 -2.47 21.09 36.32
C ALA A 282 -2.08 20.85 37.78
N ALA A 283 -2.84 20.01 38.47
CA ALA A 283 -2.61 19.64 39.86
C ALA A 283 -2.93 18.17 40.09
N ALA A 284 -2.07 17.47 40.83
CA ALA A 284 -2.24 16.06 41.16
C ALA A 284 -1.89 15.78 42.62
N THR A 285 -2.52 14.76 43.19
CA THR A 285 -2.24 14.21 44.52
C THR A 285 -1.99 12.71 44.38
N CYS A 286 -1.57 12.05 45.45
CA CYS A 286 -1.39 10.60 45.42
C CYS A 286 -1.76 9.96 46.75
N SER A 287 -2.00 8.65 46.71
CA SER A 287 -2.10 7.79 47.89
C SER A 287 -0.83 6.97 48.06
N ILE A 288 -0.52 6.58 49.30
CA ILE A 288 0.61 5.70 49.62
C ILE A 288 0.15 4.49 50.43
N GLU A 289 0.78 3.35 50.22
CA GLU A 289 0.58 2.14 51.03
C GLU A 289 1.88 1.81 51.80
N LYS A 290 1.76 1.73 53.13
CA LYS A 290 2.90 1.61 54.05
C LYS A 290 3.08 0.21 54.62
N THR A 291 2.02 -0.61 54.57
CA THR A 291 1.93 -1.85 55.36
C THR A 291 2.12 -3.10 54.51
N PHE A 292 1.52 -3.12 53.32
CA PHE A 292 1.53 -4.28 52.43
C PHE A 292 2.42 -4.02 51.23
N ASN A 293 2.91 -5.07 50.57
CA ASN A 293 3.64 -4.89 49.31
C ASN A 293 2.67 -4.65 48.15
N GLY A 294 3.13 -3.85 47.19
CA GLY A 294 2.52 -3.63 45.89
C GLY A 294 3.57 -3.62 44.79
N VAL A 295 3.11 -3.66 43.55
CA VAL A 295 3.95 -3.62 42.35
C VAL A 295 4.45 -2.20 42.14
N VAL A 296 5.72 -1.95 42.44
CA VAL A 296 6.31 -0.62 42.34
C VAL A 296 6.87 -0.32 40.96
N ARG A 297 7.24 -1.36 40.20
CA ARG A 297 7.81 -1.22 38.87
C ARG A 297 7.61 -2.48 38.05
N PHE A 298 7.38 -2.31 36.76
CA PHE A 298 7.47 -3.37 35.77
C PHE A 298 8.84 -3.30 35.08
N ILE A 299 9.48 -4.45 34.94
CA ILE A 299 10.76 -4.61 34.26
C ILE A 299 10.51 -5.50 33.05
N ILE A 300 10.56 -4.92 31.86
CA ILE A 300 10.44 -5.66 30.61
C ILE A 300 11.71 -6.50 30.43
N THR A 301 11.54 -7.80 30.20
CA THR A 301 12.62 -8.77 29.96
C THR A 301 12.79 -9.08 28.48
N ASP A 302 11.72 -8.97 27.70
CA ASP A 302 11.73 -8.98 26.23
C ASP A 302 10.66 -7.99 25.76
N ASN A 303 11.03 -7.06 24.89
CA ASN A 303 10.09 -6.05 24.36
C ASN A 303 9.08 -6.64 23.38
N GLY A 304 9.31 -7.86 22.89
CA GLY A 304 8.54 -8.47 21.82
C GLY A 304 8.64 -7.70 20.50
N ILE A 305 7.95 -8.18 19.47
CA ILE A 305 7.84 -7.52 18.16
C ILE A 305 6.45 -7.78 17.57
N GLY A 306 5.97 -6.85 16.74
CA GLY A 306 4.75 -7.02 15.95
C GLY A 306 3.46 -6.56 16.64
N PHE A 307 3.55 -5.57 17.53
CA PHE A 307 2.36 -4.99 18.16
C PHE A 307 1.79 -3.85 17.31
N GLY A 308 0.63 -4.05 16.67
CA GLY A 308 -0.09 -2.99 15.96
C GLY A 308 -0.90 -2.09 16.89
N THR A 309 -1.43 -2.65 17.97
CA THR A 309 -2.07 -1.91 19.06
C THR A 309 -1.41 -2.18 20.41
N VAL A 310 -1.60 -1.25 21.35
CA VAL A 310 -1.03 -1.35 22.70
C VAL A 310 -1.57 -2.61 23.39
N PRO A 311 -0.71 -3.57 23.80
CA PRO A 311 -1.17 -4.82 24.38
C PRO A 311 -1.72 -4.62 25.80
N ILE A 312 -2.68 -5.46 26.17
CA ILE A 312 -3.23 -5.51 27.53
C ILE A 312 -2.20 -6.18 28.45
N VAL A 313 -1.89 -5.52 29.57
CA VAL A 313 -1.04 -6.06 30.64
C VAL A 313 -1.91 -6.60 31.76
N THR A 314 -1.83 -7.90 32.03
CA THR A 314 -2.55 -8.56 33.12
C THR A 314 -1.59 -8.95 34.23
N VAL A 315 -1.90 -8.55 35.47
CA VAL A 315 -1.13 -8.92 36.66
C VAL A 315 -1.89 -9.96 37.46
N ALA A 316 -1.21 -11.02 37.90
CA ALA A 316 -1.80 -12.02 38.78
C ALA A 316 -2.33 -11.39 40.08
N GLN A 317 -3.46 -11.88 40.58
CA GLN A 317 -4.06 -11.34 41.82
C GLN A 317 -3.20 -11.69 43.06
N PRO A 318 -3.13 -10.81 44.09
CA PRO A 318 -2.34 -11.02 45.30
C PRO A 318 -2.94 -12.03 46.31
N GLY A 319 -4.02 -12.72 45.98
CA GLY A 319 -4.76 -13.62 46.88
C GLY A 319 -5.66 -12.90 47.88
N SER A 320 -5.17 -11.84 48.54
CA SER A 320 -5.97 -10.90 49.33
C SER A 320 -5.49 -9.46 49.07
N GLY A 321 -6.41 -8.54 48.80
CA GLY A 321 -6.10 -7.14 48.50
C GLY A 321 -6.53 -6.74 47.09
N THR A 322 -5.81 -5.79 46.50
CA THR A 322 -6.16 -5.16 45.22
C THR A 322 -5.12 -5.53 44.17
N THR A 323 -5.57 -5.99 43.00
CA THR A 323 -4.69 -6.31 41.88
C THR A 323 -4.05 -5.04 41.30
N ALA A 324 -2.75 -5.10 41.01
CA ALA A 324 -2.05 -4.02 40.34
C ALA A 324 -2.51 -3.89 38.88
N VAL A 325 -2.50 -2.66 38.36
CA VAL A 325 -2.87 -2.31 36.99
C VAL A 325 -1.67 -1.67 36.31
N GLY A 326 -1.19 -2.34 35.26
CA GLY A 326 -0.14 -1.83 34.38
C GLY A 326 -0.72 -1.37 33.05
N ILE A 327 -0.17 -0.30 32.49
CA ILE A 327 -0.48 0.18 31.14
C ILE A 327 0.79 0.10 30.31
N ALA A 328 0.78 -0.69 29.24
CA ALA A 328 1.88 -0.71 28.28
C ALA A 328 1.90 0.56 27.41
N SER A 329 3.06 0.88 26.87
CA SER A 329 3.20 1.76 25.71
C SER A 329 4.00 1.07 24.63
N LEU A 330 3.71 1.47 23.39
CA LEU A 330 4.47 1.05 22.23
C LEU A 330 5.55 2.09 21.91
N GLY A 331 6.62 1.60 21.30
CA GLY A 331 7.63 2.41 20.65
C GLY A 331 8.22 1.65 19.47
N ALA A 332 8.75 2.38 18.51
CA ALA A 332 9.44 1.80 17.38
C ALA A 332 10.86 1.36 17.79
N ALA A 333 11.28 0.15 17.40
CA ALA A 333 12.69 -0.21 17.32
C ALA A 333 13.01 -0.72 15.93
N GLY A 334 13.76 0.09 15.17
CA GLY A 334 13.90 -0.12 13.75
C GLY A 334 12.53 0.01 13.08
N GLU A 335 12.17 -0.98 12.28
CA GLU A 335 10.97 -0.98 11.46
C GLU A 335 9.72 -1.52 12.18
N PHE A 336 9.86 -2.11 13.37
CA PHE A 336 8.76 -2.78 14.08
C PHE A 336 8.36 -2.07 15.39
N ASN A 337 7.06 -2.09 15.67
CA ASN A 337 6.52 -1.68 16.97
C ASN A 337 6.75 -2.78 18.02
N GLN A 338 7.26 -2.36 19.17
CA GLN A 338 7.52 -3.21 20.33
C GLN A 338 7.00 -2.54 21.61
N VAL A 339 6.87 -3.31 22.69
CA VAL A 339 6.54 -2.73 24.01
C VAL A 339 7.74 -1.94 24.51
N ASN A 340 7.58 -0.63 24.65
CA ASN A 340 8.64 0.28 25.06
C ASN A 340 8.71 0.44 26.58
N SER A 341 7.55 0.59 27.23
CA SER A 341 7.48 0.68 28.68
C SER A 341 6.15 0.14 29.20
N ILE A 342 6.13 -0.22 30.49
CA ILE A 342 4.89 -0.53 31.20
C ILE A 342 4.84 0.38 32.42
N PHE A 343 3.85 1.27 32.42
CA PHE A 343 3.60 2.19 33.52
C PHE A 343 2.69 1.56 34.56
N VAL A 344 2.86 1.96 35.82
CA VAL A 344 1.98 1.59 36.93
C VAL A 344 0.86 2.63 37.00
N GLN A 345 -0.38 2.21 36.77
CA GLN A 345 -1.56 3.03 37.04
C GLN A 345 -2.02 2.86 38.49
N ASN A 346 -2.11 1.61 38.95
CA ASN A 346 -2.36 1.27 40.33
C ASN A 346 -1.38 0.18 40.75
N ALA A 347 -0.57 0.43 41.79
CA ALA A 347 0.42 -0.53 42.26
C ALA A 347 -0.20 -1.75 42.98
N GLY A 348 -1.51 -1.75 43.20
CA GLY A 348 -2.21 -2.80 43.93
C GLY A 348 -1.81 -2.84 45.41
N ARG A 349 -2.16 -3.91 46.09
CA ARG A 349 -1.90 -4.12 47.52
C ARG A 349 -2.05 -5.59 47.89
N GLY A 350 -1.17 -6.09 48.76
CA GLY A 350 -1.31 -7.39 49.40
C GLY A 350 -0.46 -8.50 48.80
N TYR A 351 0.51 -8.16 47.96
CA TYR A 351 1.40 -9.13 47.34
C TYR A 351 2.37 -9.73 48.37
N SER A 352 2.39 -11.05 48.48
CA SER A 352 3.34 -11.80 49.33
C SER A 352 4.58 -12.26 48.55
N SER A 353 4.49 -12.30 47.22
CA SER A 353 5.57 -12.60 46.28
C SER A 353 5.35 -11.81 44.99
N ALA A 354 6.39 -11.66 44.17
CA ALA A 354 6.29 -10.96 42.89
C ALA A 354 5.24 -11.65 41.99
N PRO A 355 4.22 -10.92 41.51
CA PRO A 355 3.18 -11.53 40.69
C PRO A 355 3.69 -11.87 39.29
N VAL A 356 3.06 -12.87 38.68
CA VAL A 356 3.22 -13.15 37.25
C VAL A 356 2.56 -12.01 36.46
N VAL A 357 3.31 -11.46 35.51
CA VAL A 357 2.83 -10.43 34.59
C VAL A 357 2.71 -11.07 33.21
N THR A 358 1.49 -11.08 32.67
CA THR A 358 1.20 -11.60 31.33
C THR A 358 0.86 -10.42 30.43
N ILE A 359 1.61 -10.29 29.34
CA ILE A 359 1.31 -9.33 28.27
C ILE A 359 0.54 -10.09 27.20
N ALA A 360 -0.56 -9.51 26.71
CA ALA A 360 -1.30 -10.09 25.59
C ALA A 360 -0.36 -10.32 24.40
N ASN A 361 -0.61 -11.40 23.65
CA ASN A 361 0.14 -11.66 22.44
C ASN A 361 -0.05 -10.49 21.44
N PRO A 362 0.96 -10.23 20.58
CA PRO A 362 0.75 -9.38 19.41
C PRO A 362 -0.40 -9.94 18.57
N GLU A 363 -1.05 -9.05 17.82
CA GLU A 363 -2.20 -9.40 16.97
C GLU A 363 -1.84 -10.48 15.95
N THR A 364 -0.55 -10.59 15.62
CA THR A 364 -0.04 -11.52 14.62
C THR A 364 1.03 -12.42 15.21
N MET A 365 0.72 -13.71 15.34
CA MET A 365 1.65 -14.73 15.85
C MET A 365 2.24 -15.61 14.73
N SER A 366 1.87 -15.37 13.46
CA SER A 366 2.19 -16.29 12.36
C SER A 366 2.20 -15.60 11.00
N GLY A 367 3.39 -15.36 10.48
CA GLY A 367 3.69 -15.08 9.08
C GLY A 367 3.90 -16.41 8.37
N ILE A 368 2.95 -16.84 7.55
CA ILE A 368 3.03 -18.13 6.85
C ILE A 368 2.80 -17.94 5.36
N GLY A 369 3.52 -18.74 4.57
CA GLY A 369 3.39 -18.76 3.12
C GLY A 369 4.20 -17.69 2.42
N THR A 370 3.97 -17.58 1.12
CA THR A 370 4.56 -16.60 0.21
C THR A 370 3.44 -16.06 -0.66
N TYR A 371 3.36 -14.75 -0.81
CA TYR A 371 2.39 -14.19 -1.74
C TYR A 371 2.75 -14.55 -3.19
N GLN A 372 1.72 -14.75 -4.01
CA GLN A 372 1.85 -15.03 -5.44
C GLN A 372 1.63 -13.77 -6.25
N PHE A 373 2.36 -13.63 -7.35
CA PHE A 373 2.16 -12.56 -8.31
C PHE A 373 0.70 -12.48 -8.77
N ASN A 374 0.17 -11.25 -8.88
CA ASN A 374 -1.19 -10.91 -9.30
C ASN A 374 -2.32 -11.49 -8.43
N GLU A 375 -2.01 -12.12 -7.29
CA GLU A 375 -3.06 -12.61 -6.41
C GLU A 375 -3.79 -11.46 -5.71
N VAL A 376 -5.07 -11.68 -5.39
CA VAL A 376 -5.81 -10.73 -4.56
C VAL A 376 -5.46 -10.98 -3.11
N VAL A 377 -5.01 -9.93 -2.43
CA VAL A 377 -4.84 -9.90 -0.98
C VAL A 377 -5.97 -9.11 -0.33
N GLN A 378 -6.37 -9.53 0.87
CA GLN A 378 -7.43 -8.87 1.64
C GLN A 378 -6.96 -8.55 3.06
N GLY A 379 -7.17 -7.29 3.47
CA GLY A 379 -7.02 -6.86 4.86
C GLY A 379 -8.18 -7.38 5.71
N MET A 380 -7.88 -8.09 6.79
CA MET A 380 -8.90 -8.74 7.61
C MET A 380 -9.74 -7.76 8.45
N ARG A 381 -9.24 -6.54 8.70
CA ARG A 381 -9.93 -5.53 9.51
C ARG A 381 -10.53 -4.42 8.66
N SER A 382 -9.77 -3.91 7.68
CA SER A 382 -10.22 -2.90 6.72
C SER A 382 -11.19 -3.48 5.68
N GLY A 383 -11.06 -4.77 5.37
CA GLY A 383 -11.74 -5.40 4.23
C GLY A 383 -11.16 -4.98 2.88
N THR A 384 -10.19 -4.07 2.86
CA THR A 384 -9.54 -3.54 1.66
C THR A 384 -8.88 -4.68 0.90
N GLN A 385 -9.13 -4.73 -0.40
CA GLN A 385 -8.47 -5.65 -1.30
C GLN A 385 -7.45 -4.90 -2.15
N ALA A 386 -6.35 -5.57 -2.46
CA ALA A 386 -5.33 -5.09 -3.38
C ALA A 386 -4.77 -6.29 -4.17
N ARG A 387 -4.05 -6.02 -5.26
CA ARG A 387 -3.35 -7.06 -6.03
C ARG A 387 -1.87 -7.04 -5.71
N VAL A 388 -1.28 -8.23 -5.59
CA VAL A 388 0.16 -8.37 -5.33
C VAL A 388 0.94 -8.09 -6.61
N LYS A 389 1.89 -7.16 -6.53
CA LYS A 389 2.86 -6.86 -7.59
C LYS A 389 4.17 -7.58 -7.34
N SER A 390 4.70 -7.48 -6.13
CA SER A 390 5.90 -8.23 -5.75
C SER A 390 5.87 -8.56 -4.27
N TRP A 391 6.56 -9.65 -3.92
CA TRP A 391 6.73 -10.07 -2.53
C TRP A 391 8.19 -10.46 -2.30
N ASP A 392 8.84 -9.75 -1.39
CA ASP A 392 10.17 -10.11 -0.91
C ASP A 392 10.06 -10.73 0.48
N TYR A 393 10.35 -12.03 0.56
CA TYR A 393 10.27 -12.79 1.80
C TYR A 393 11.39 -12.42 2.81
N ASP A 394 12.55 -11.95 2.33
CA ASP A 394 13.69 -11.62 3.19
C ASP A 394 13.52 -10.24 3.83
N THR A 395 13.01 -9.27 3.07
CA THR A 395 12.74 -7.91 3.59
C THR A 395 11.33 -7.72 4.15
N LEU A 396 10.43 -8.68 3.89
CA LEU A 396 9.00 -8.64 4.24
C LEU A 396 8.24 -7.46 3.63
N ILE A 397 8.71 -6.97 2.48
CA ILE A 397 8.04 -5.92 1.71
C ILE A 397 7.07 -6.58 0.74
N LEU A 398 5.80 -6.21 0.83
CA LEU A 398 4.76 -6.56 -0.12
C LEU A 398 4.38 -5.31 -0.92
N GLN A 399 4.67 -5.33 -2.22
CA GLN A 399 4.21 -4.29 -3.14
C GLN A 399 2.84 -4.68 -3.68
N VAL A 400 1.90 -3.75 -3.60
CA VAL A 400 0.51 -3.95 -4.04
C VAL A 400 0.03 -2.82 -4.94
N SER A 401 -0.83 -3.15 -5.90
CA SER A 401 -1.53 -2.18 -6.75
C SER A 401 -3.04 -2.27 -6.57
N ASN A 402 -3.76 -1.28 -7.12
CA ASN A 402 -5.23 -1.22 -7.11
C ASN A 402 -5.80 -1.35 -5.67
N VAL A 403 -5.22 -0.60 -4.72
CA VAL A 403 -5.65 -0.65 -3.32
C VAL A 403 -7.06 -0.08 -3.19
N GLY A 404 -8.00 -0.89 -2.69
CA GLY A 404 -9.39 -0.49 -2.53
C GLY A 404 -10.37 -1.17 -3.49
N ILE A 405 -9.96 -2.21 -4.23
CA ILE A 405 -10.87 -3.01 -5.05
C ILE A 405 -12.10 -3.40 -4.22
N GLY A 406 -13.28 -2.93 -4.66
CA GLY A 406 -14.56 -3.28 -4.05
C GLY A 406 -14.86 -2.66 -2.68
N THR A 407 -14.08 -1.67 -2.20
CA THR A 407 -14.35 -0.98 -0.93
C THR A 407 -14.18 0.53 -1.04
N THR A 408 -14.85 1.29 -0.17
CA THR A 408 -14.63 2.75 -0.06
C THR A 408 -13.37 3.11 0.74
N THR A 409 -12.61 2.12 1.20
CA THR A 409 -11.42 2.30 2.05
C THR A 409 -10.16 2.11 1.19
N THR A 410 -9.41 3.20 1.00
CA THR A 410 -8.27 3.28 0.07
C THR A 410 -6.93 2.87 0.68
N GLY A 411 -6.91 2.05 1.72
CA GLY A 411 -5.66 1.68 2.40
C GLY A 411 -5.80 0.63 3.48
N PHE A 412 -4.67 0.05 3.86
CA PHE A 412 -4.58 -0.94 4.93
C PHE A 412 -4.33 -0.26 6.28
N PHE A 413 -4.91 -0.80 7.35
CA PHE A 413 -4.69 -0.31 8.70
C PHE A 413 -3.41 -0.90 9.32
N PRO A 414 -2.59 -0.10 10.03
CA PRO A 414 -1.49 -0.62 10.81
C PRO A 414 -1.96 -1.70 11.81
N GLY A 415 -1.23 -2.81 11.87
CA GLY A 415 -1.52 -3.96 12.70
C GLY A 415 -2.56 -4.94 12.15
N GLU A 416 -3.05 -4.75 10.93
CA GLU A 416 -4.00 -5.70 10.35
C GLU A 416 -3.32 -6.84 9.57
N ASP A 417 -3.94 -8.01 9.59
CA ASP A 417 -3.48 -9.17 8.82
C ASP A 417 -3.92 -9.06 7.36
N ILE A 418 -2.98 -9.28 6.44
CA ILE A 418 -3.16 -9.34 4.99
C ILE A 418 -3.17 -10.79 4.57
N LYS A 419 -4.29 -11.26 4.04
CA LYS A 419 -4.44 -12.63 3.55
C LYS A 419 -4.42 -12.69 2.04
N GLY A 420 -3.52 -13.49 1.47
CA GLY A 420 -3.58 -13.92 0.07
C GLY A 420 -4.76 -14.86 -0.13
N LEU A 421 -5.67 -14.52 -1.04
CA LEU A 421 -6.86 -15.32 -1.31
C LEU A 421 -6.52 -16.61 -2.07
N THR A 422 -5.41 -16.64 -2.79
CA THR A 422 -4.96 -17.79 -3.58
C THR A 422 -3.88 -18.59 -2.84
N SER A 423 -2.81 -17.92 -2.41
CA SER A 423 -1.67 -18.54 -1.74
C SER A 423 -1.98 -18.98 -0.30
N GLY A 424 -2.99 -18.36 0.32
CA GLY A 424 -3.25 -18.50 1.76
C GLY A 424 -2.16 -17.84 2.62
N ALA A 425 -1.24 -17.08 2.02
CA ALA A 425 -0.22 -16.35 2.74
C ALA A 425 -0.87 -15.36 3.72
N LEU A 426 -0.31 -15.25 4.91
CA LEU A 426 -0.85 -14.39 5.96
C LEU A 426 0.32 -13.70 6.66
N PHE A 427 0.36 -12.38 6.59
CA PHE A 427 1.35 -11.52 7.24
C PHE A 427 0.66 -10.20 7.59
N SER A 428 1.25 -9.39 8.48
CA SER A 428 0.52 -8.24 9.03
C SER A 428 1.23 -6.93 8.84
N VAL A 429 0.47 -5.89 8.53
CA VAL A 429 1.00 -4.58 8.14
C VAL A 429 1.58 -3.88 9.36
N THR A 430 2.85 -3.50 9.30
CA THR A 430 3.47 -2.65 10.33
C THR A 430 3.26 -1.19 9.99
N THR A 431 3.62 -0.82 8.77
CA THR A 431 3.49 0.52 8.23
C THR A 431 2.93 0.44 6.83
N TYR A 432 1.93 1.27 6.58
CA TYR A 432 1.40 1.53 5.25
C TYR A 432 2.10 2.79 4.76
N ASN A 433 3.06 2.65 3.82
CA ASN A 433 3.57 3.82 3.12
C ASN A 433 2.66 4.06 1.91
N LYS A 434 2.01 5.23 1.87
CA LYS A 434 1.13 5.62 0.76
C LYS A 434 1.92 6.20 -0.42
N ASP A 435 3.22 6.41 -0.26
CA ASP A 435 4.04 7.06 -1.27
C ASP A 435 4.34 6.09 -2.42
N ASP A 436 4.01 6.52 -3.62
CA ASP A 436 4.36 5.84 -4.86
C ASP A 436 5.80 6.21 -5.22
N THR A 437 6.72 5.29 -4.96
CA THR A 437 8.15 5.46 -5.25
C THR A 437 8.49 5.17 -6.72
N THR A 438 7.50 4.83 -7.54
CA THR A 438 7.66 4.28 -8.90
C THR A 438 7.01 5.13 -9.98
N ASP A 439 6.12 6.06 -9.63
CA ASP A 439 5.62 7.05 -10.58
C ASP A 439 6.76 8.00 -11.01
N LYS A 440 7.14 7.88 -12.30
CA LYS A 440 8.13 8.73 -12.97
C LYS A 440 7.78 10.22 -12.93
N TYR A 441 6.53 10.58 -12.64
CA TYR A 441 6.05 11.95 -12.50
C TYR A 441 5.89 12.40 -11.04
N ASN A 442 6.00 11.49 -10.06
CA ASN A 442 5.97 11.82 -8.65
C ASN A 442 7.37 12.27 -8.16
N GLU A 443 7.88 13.33 -8.76
CA GLU A 443 9.14 13.97 -8.36
C GLU A 443 8.96 14.86 -7.11
N GLY A 444 7.79 14.83 -6.45
CA GLY A 444 7.49 15.66 -5.27
C GLY A 444 8.54 15.50 -4.17
N ASP A 445 8.92 14.28 -3.84
CA ASP A 445 9.93 14.00 -2.81
C ASP A 445 11.35 14.43 -3.24
N ILE A 446 11.66 14.36 -4.55
CA ILE A 446 12.91 14.88 -5.09
C ILE A 446 12.93 16.40 -4.97
N PHE A 447 11.83 17.07 -5.32
CA PHE A 447 11.72 18.51 -5.17
C PHE A 447 11.75 18.95 -3.70
N GLU A 448 11.08 18.25 -2.78
CA GLU A 448 11.11 18.56 -1.34
C GLU A 448 12.50 18.32 -0.75
N SER A 449 13.16 17.20 -1.07
CA SER A 449 14.52 16.92 -0.56
C SER A 449 15.59 17.83 -1.16
N GLU A 450 15.49 18.20 -2.44
CA GLU A 450 16.37 19.20 -3.05
C GLU A 450 16.05 20.63 -2.58
N ALA A 451 14.79 20.94 -2.28
CA ALA A 451 14.40 22.23 -1.70
C ALA A 451 14.93 22.39 -0.27
N ASP A 452 14.91 21.34 0.55
CA ASP A 452 15.51 21.31 1.89
C ASP A 452 17.05 21.51 1.85
N LEU A 453 17.70 21.09 0.76
CA LEU A 453 19.12 21.37 0.49
C LEU A 453 19.38 22.81 0.01
N LEU A 454 18.37 23.48 -0.57
CA LEU A 454 18.46 24.84 -1.10
C LEU A 454 18.08 25.93 -0.08
N ILE A 455 17.16 25.65 0.85
CA ILE A 455 16.69 26.60 1.86
C ILE A 455 16.98 26.09 3.28
N ASP A 456 18.10 26.53 3.83
CA ASP A 456 18.49 26.27 5.22
C ASP A 456 17.69 27.19 6.18
N PHE A 457 16.70 26.64 6.88
CA PHE A 457 15.93 27.33 7.92
C PHE A 457 16.63 27.38 9.29
N SER A 458 17.85 26.85 9.41
CA SER A 458 18.61 26.89 10.67
C SER A 458 19.28 28.24 10.94
N GLU A 459 19.38 29.10 9.92
CA GLU A 459 19.84 30.49 10.05
C GLU A 459 18.69 31.51 9.89
N SER A 460 18.74 32.54 10.73
CA SER A 460 17.75 33.61 10.91
C SER A 460 16.98 34.03 9.65
N ASN A 461 15.65 34.00 9.74
CA ASN A 461 14.64 34.50 8.78
C ASN A 461 15.20 35.34 7.61
N PRO A 462 15.27 34.78 6.38
CA PRO A 462 15.81 35.46 5.21
C PRO A 462 14.89 36.55 4.64
N PHE A 463 13.63 36.65 5.11
CA PHE A 463 12.65 37.62 4.59
C PHE A 463 12.52 38.89 5.43
N GLY A 464 13.40 39.08 6.42
CA GLY A 464 13.49 40.31 7.20
C GLY A 464 12.39 40.44 8.26
N SER A 465 12.74 41.03 9.40
CA SER A 465 11.79 41.41 10.44
C SER A 465 11.12 42.73 10.06
N PHE A 466 9.86 42.67 9.64
CA PHE A 466 8.96 43.82 9.68
C PHE A 466 8.09 43.80 10.93
#